data_AF-A0A8S3J1W3-F1
#
_entry.id   AF-A0A8S3J1W3-F1
#
_cell.length_a   1.000
_cell.length_b   1.000
_cell.length_c   1.000
_cell.angle_alpha   90.00
_cell.angle_beta   90.00
_cell.angle_gamma   90.00
#
_symmetry.space_group_name_H-M   'P 1'
#
loop_
_entity.id
_entity.type
_entity.pdbx_description
1 polymer ?
#
loop_
_entity_poly.entity_id
_entity_poly.type
_entity_poly.pdbx_seq_one_letter_code
_entity_poly.pdbx_strand_id
1 'polypeptide(L)'
;NEKHYTYLDTVGRPVVVITKRNVLFQHIQDFEIHYTFDKFMLFNEPMLLVGPLFGLFCLVIILVRLNFSISRNEGSEARMRVQAVWDQVVENNLKRTGFYQKIDDALNAYKANKDLKGYNEQRKKIENELKTVQQDLAGLQAKVKADSADSAEKIAELQRLDTQQREIQQVLSGLAEKLVGNKLPKPAYLTQEEAARIRLREINARISAIINQY
;
A
#
# COMPACT_ATOMS: atom_id res chain seq x y z
N ASN A 1 -16.56 61.72 14.03
CA ASN A 1 -16.89 60.31 13.73
C ASN A 1 -15.92 59.42 14.45
N GLU A 2 -16.33 58.93 15.62
CA GLU A 2 -15.57 57.94 16.37
C GLU A 2 -15.81 56.56 15.74
N LYS A 3 -14.77 55.75 15.68
CA LYS A 3 -14.82 54.37 15.21
C LYS A 3 -14.66 53.45 16.41
N HIS A 4 -15.53 52.47 16.52
CA HIS A 4 -15.45 51.43 17.53
C HIS A 4 -14.90 50.15 16.92
N TYR A 5 -13.94 49.53 17.60
CA TYR A 5 -13.34 48.27 17.17
C TYR A 5 -13.79 47.16 18.12
N THR A 6 -14.32 46.09 17.55
CA THR A 6 -14.74 44.88 18.26
C THR A 6 -14.03 43.67 17.63
N TYR A 7 -14.23 42.49 18.22
CA TYR A 7 -13.77 41.23 17.64
C TYR A 7 -14.20 41.11 16.18
N LEU A 8 -13.30 40.61 15.33
CA LEU A 8 -13.50 40.40 13.90
C LEU A 8 -13.68 41.69 13.06
N ASP A 9 -13.34 42.87 13.61
CA ASP A 9 -13.33 44.12 12.84
C ASP A 9 -11.96 44.40 12.20
N THR A 10 -11.94 44.70 10.90
CA THR A 10 -10.72 45.15 10.18
C THR A 10 -10.63 46.68 10.07
N VAL A 11 -11.75 47.34 9.74
CA VAL A 11 -11.80 48.80 9.44
C VAL A 11 -12.44 49.61 10.58
N GLY A 12 -13.13 48.94 11.52
CA GLY A 12 -13.88 49.54 12.62
C GLY A 12 -15.29 49.98 12.23
N ARG A 13 -16.21 50.03 13.20
CA ARG A 13 -17.63 50.37 13.00
C ARG A 13 -17.90 51.85 13.34
N PRO A 14 -18.70 52.58 12.55
CA PRO A 14 -19.05 53.97 12.85
C PRO A 14 -19.99 54.04 14.05
N VAL A 15 -19.74 54.97 14.97
CA VAL A 15 -20.60 55.22 16.14
C VAL A 15 -21.25 56.59 16.03
N VAL A 16 -22.55 56.63 16.32
CA VAL A 16 -23.34 57.87 16.44
C VAL A 16 -23.58 58.14 17.92
N VAL A 17 -23.04 59.24 18.43
CA VAL A 17 -23.21 59.66 19.83
C VAL A 17 -24.17 60.83 19.90
N ILE A 18 -25.28 60.67 20.62
CA ILE A 18 -26.28 61.72 20.85
C ILE A 18 -26.30 62.04 22.34
N THR A 19 -26.08 63.31 22.69
CA THR A 19 -26.11 63.78 24.08
C THR A 19 -27.26 64.76 24.29
N LYS A 20 -28.19 64.44 25.20
CA LYS A 20 -29.32 65.29 25.59
C LYS A 20 -29.36 65.46 27.11
N ARG A 21 -29.64 66.66 27.60
CA ARG A 21 -29.76 66.98 29.04
C ARG A 21 -31.23 67.21 29.42
N ASN A 22 -31.56 67.04 30.70
CA ASN A 22 -32.89 67.32 31.28
C ASN A 22 -34.04 66.52 30.60
N VAL A 23 -33.88 65.21 30.48
CA VAL A 23 -34.89 64.32 29.87
C VAL A 23 -36.00 63.99 30.88
N LEU A 24 -37.26 64.17 30.47
CA LEU A 24 -38.48 63.84 31.22
C LEU A 24 -39.20 62.67 30.53
N PHE A 25 -40.14 62.03 31.22
CA PHE A 25 -40.90 60.88 30.70
C PHE A 25 -41.63 61.17 29.38
N GLN A 26 -42.05 62.41 29.16
CA GLN A 26 -42.73 62.85 27.93
C GLN A 26 -41.82 62.89 26.68
N HIS A 27 -40.50 62.72 26.83
CA HIS A 27 -39.55 62.70 25.72
C HIS A 27 -39.27 61.30 25.16
N ILE A 28 -40.03 60.27 25.57
CA ILE A 28 -39.94 58.94 24.99
C ILE A 28 -40.51 59.00 23.57
N GLN A 29 -39.62 58.90 22.59
CA GLN A 29 -39.94 58.94 21.18
C GLN A 29 -39.06 57.94 20.45
N ASP A 30 -39.59 57.37 19.36
CA ASP A 30 -38.81 56.56 18.45
C ASP A 30 -37.90 57.44 17.61
N PHE A 31 -36.69 56.95 17.34
CA PHE A 31 -35.76 57.57 16.41
C PHE A 31 -35.37 56.57 15.34
N GLU A 32 -35.22 57.04 14.11
CA GLU A 32 -34.86 56.20 12.97
C GLU A 32 -33.50 56.61 12.41
N ILE A 33 -32.66 55.62 12.12
CA ILE A 33 -31.35 55.81 11.49
C ILE A 33 -31.36 55.06 10.16
N HIS A 34 -31.33 55.80 9.06
CA HIS A 34 -31.16 55.23 7.73
C HIS A 34 -29.68 55.17 7.38
N TYR A 35 -29.19 53.97 7.06
CA TYR A 35 -27.84 53.76 6.56
C TYR A 35 -27.86 52.79 5.39
N THR A 36 -26.89 52.95 4.49
CA THR A 36 -26.67 52.01 3.38
C THR A 36 -25.59 51.02 3.80
N PHE A 37 -25.90 49.72 3.73
CA PHE A 37 -24.96 48.65 4.06
C PHE A 37 -24.67 47.79 2.85
N ASP A 38 -23.37 47.63 2.54
CA ASP A 38 -22.94 46.71 1.50
C ASP A 38 -22.95 45.27 2.04
N LYS A 39 -23.76 44.41 1.42
CA LYS A 39 -23.89 43.00 1.78
C LYS A 39 -22.60 42.21 1.56
N PHE A 40 -21.72 42.64 0.64
CA PHE A 40 -20.44 41.96 0.43
C PHE A 40 -19.52 42.06 1.65
N MET A 41 -19.64 43.14 2.42
CA MET A 41 -18.83 43.35 3.63
C MET A 41 -19.15 42.32 4.73
N LEU A 42 -20.32 41.67 4.68
CA LEU A 42 -20.69 40.60 5.60
C LEU A 42 -19.83 39.34 5.45
N PHE A 43 -19.25 39.09 4.27
CA PHE A 43 -18.36 37.95 4.03
C PHE A 43 -16.97 38.12 4.64
N ASN A 44 -16.57 39.35 5.00
CA ASN A 44 -15.25 39.59 5.55
C ASN A 44 -15.08 38.97 6.95
N GLU A 45 -16.12 39.00 7.79
CA GLU A 45 -16.09 38.42 9.14
C GLU A 45 -15.81 36.90 9.13
N PRO A 46 -16.55 36.05 8.37
CA PRO A 46 -16.23 34.62 8.29
C PRO A 46 -14.88 34.36 7.61
N MET A 47 -14.51 35.13 6.59
CA MET A 47 -13.21 34.99 5.93
C MET A 47 -12.03 35.29 6.86
N LEU A 48 -12.21 36.20 7.83
CA LEU A 48 -11.16 36.53 8.81
C LEU A 48 -10.89 35.40 9.80
N LEU A 49 -11.84 34.47 9.99
CA LEU A 49 -11.61 33.25 10.75
C LEU A 49 -10.97 32.14 9.89
N VAL A 50 -11.48 31.96 8.67
CA VAL A 50 -11.03 30.90 7.75
C VAL A 50 -9.61 31.18 7.24
N GLY A 51 -9.28 32.42 6.91
CA GLY A 51 -7.99 32.80 6.32
C GLY A 51 -6.78 32.42 7.19
N PRO A 52 -6.70 32.86 8.45
CA PRO A 52 -5.59 32.49 9.35
C PRO A 52 -5.50 30.99 9.62
N LEU A 53 -6.64 30.31 9.78
CA LEU A 53 -6.67 28.87 10.00
C LEU A 53 -6.14 28.11 8.78
N PHE A 54 -6.58 28.51 7.58
CA PHE A 54 -6.06 27.97 6.33
C PHE A 54 -4.56 28.24 6.16
N GLY A 55 -4.11 29.46 6.47
CA GLY A 55 -2.69 29.84 6.44
C GLY A 55 -1.83 28.97 7.36
N LEU A 56 -2.33 28.63 8.55
CA LEU A 56 -1.66 27.72 9.48
C LEU A 56 -1.49 26.31 8.87
N PHE A 57 -2.54 25.77 8.24
CA PHE A 57 -2.44 24.47 7.58
C PHE A 57 -1.47 24.50 6.40
N CYS A 58 -1.48 25.54 5.58
CA CYS A 58 -0.49 25.72 4.51
C CYS A 58 0.94 25.76 5.06
N LEU A 59 1.17 26.48 6.16
CA LEU A 59 2.47 26.55 6.80
C LEU A 59 2.93 25.16 7.29
N VAL A 60 2.06 24.39 7.92
CA VAL A 60 2.36 23.01 8.35
C VAL A 60 2.69 22.12 7.15
N ILE A 61 1.92 22.20 6.07
CA ILE A 61 2.18 21.43 4.84
C ILE A 61 3.57 21.77 4.29
N ILE A 62 3.92 23.06 4.22
CA ILE A 62 5.24 23.50 3.77
C ILE A 62 6.34 22.95 4.69
N LEU A 63 6.19 23.06 6.01
CA LEU A 63 7.18 22.57 6.97
C LEU A 63 7.42 21.06 6.86
N VAL A 64 6.38 20.26 6.68
CA VAL A 64 6.51 18.80 6.53
C VAL A 64 7.10 18.41 5.18
N ARG A 65 6.93 19.24 4.14
CA ARG A 65 7.48 18.98 2.80
C ARG A 65 8.89 19.51 2.59
N LEU A 66 9.32 20.49 3.39
CA LEU A 66 10.69 20.96 3.38
C LEU A 66 11.58 20.00 4.17
N ASN A 67 12.48 19.32 3.46
CA ASN A 67 13.48 18.46 4.08
C ASN A 67 14.66 19.31 4.60
N PHE A 68 14.62 19.72 5.86
CA PHE A 68 15.72 20.41 6.54
C PHE A 68 16.73 19.44 7.16
N SER A 69 17.20 18.45 6.38
CA SER A 69 18.24 17.54 6.86
C SER A 69 19.62 18.17 6.71
N ILE A 70 20.35 18.34 7.82
CA ILE A 70 21.69 18.98 7.86
C ILE A 70 22.78 18.03 7.34
N SER A 71 22.60 16.72 7.47
CA SER A 71 23.48 15.72 6.86
C SER A 71 22.64 14.64 6.17
N ARG A 72 23.01 14.34 4.93
CA ARG A 72 22.38 13.27 4.16
C ARG A 72 22.86 11.94 4.75
N ASN A 73 22.05 11.30 5.60
CA ASN A 73 22.36 9.98 6.11
C ASN A 73 22.06 8.94 5.03
N GLU A 74 22.98 8.83 4.06
CA GLU A 74 22.90 7.88 2.95
C GLU A 74 22.67 6.44 3.44
N GLY A 75 23.17 6.11 4.62
CA GLY A 75 22.98 4.82 5.26
C GLY A 75 21.54 4.55 5.74
N SER A 76 20.80 5.55 6.22
CA SER A 76 19.39 5.35 6.58
C SER A 76 18.49 5.31 5.34
N GLU A 77 18.78 6.14 4.33
CA GLU A 77 18.05 6.11 3.07
C GLU A 77 18.25 4.79 2.32
N ALA A 78 19.47 4.25 2.29
CA ALA A 78 19.75 2.95 1.72
C ALA A 78 18.99 1.83 2.44
N ARG A 79 18.94 1.84 3.78
CA ARG A 79 18.14 0.88 4.55
C ARG A 79 16.65 0.98 4.23
N MET A 80 16.10 2.18 4.12
CA MET A 80 14.70 2.37 3.72
C MET A 80 14.42 1.85 2.31
N ARG A 81 15.33 2.07 1.35
CA ARG A 81 15.21 1.50 0.00
C ARG A 81 15.27 -0.02 -0.02
N VAL A 82 16.19 -0.61 0.75
CA VAL A 82 16.32 -2.07 0.90
C VAL A 82 15.04 -2.65 1.50
N GLN A 83 14.49 -2.05 2.57
CA GLN A 83 13.24 -2.49 3.17
C GLN A 83 12.07 -2.41 2.19
N ALA A 84 11.94 -1.29 1.46
CA ALA A 84 10.87 -1.12 0.49
C ALA A 84 10.95 -2.14 -0.67
N VAL A 85 12.16 -2.56 -1.06
CA VAL A 85 12.34 -3.67 -2.02
C VAL A 85 11.97 -5.01 -1.37
N TRP A 86 12.35 -5.22 -0.11
CA TRP A 86 12.03 -6.44 0.62
C TRP A 86 10.52 -6.65 0.78
N ASP A 87 9.76 -5.61 1.11
CA ASP A 87 8.30 -5.68 1.20
C ASP A 87 7.68 -6.17 -0.13
N GLN A 88 8.22 -5.73 -1.27
CA GLN A 88 7.80 -6.21 -2.59
C GLN A 88 8.20 -7.67 -2.84
N VAL A 89 9.35 -8.11 -2.33
CA VAL A 89 9.76 -9.54 -2.37
C VAL A 89 8.79 -10.40 -1.56
N VAL A 90 8.36 -9.94 -0.38
CA VAL A 90 7.37 -10.63 0.46
C VAL A 90 6.03 -10.74 -0.27
N GLU A 91 5.55 -9.66 -0.89
CA GLU A 91 4.31 -9.67 -1.67
C GLU A 91 4.38 -10.65 -2.85
N ASN A 92 5.49 -10.65 -3.59
CA ASN A 92 5.74 -11.61 -4.66
C ASN A 92 5.78 -13.05 -4.16
N ASN A 93 6.37 -13.30 -2.98
CA ASN A 93 6.42 -14.61 -2.35
C ASN A 93 5.02 -15.12 -1.93
N LEU A 94 4.14 -14.22 -1.47
CA LEU A 94 2.74 -14.55 -1.18
C LEU A 94 1.99 -14.95 -2.46
N LYS A 95 2.13 -14.16 -3.55
CA LYS A 95 1.56 -14.49 -4.86
C LYS A 95 2.04 -15.86 -5.34
N ARG A 96 3.36 -16.10 -5.27
CA ARG A 96 4.00 -17.37 -5.65
C ARG A 96 3.40 -18.56 -4.90
N THR A 97 3.28 -18.46 -3.58
CA THR A 97 2.67 -19.49 -2.74
C THR A 97 1.22 -19.76 -3.14
N GLY A 98 0.44 -18.70 -3.39
CA GLY A 98 -0.94 -18.82 -3.87
C GLY A 98 -1.06 -19.51 -5.24
N PHE A 99 -0.13 -19.27 -6.16
CA PHE A 99 -0.09 -19.95 -7.45
C PHE A 99 0.26 -21.43 -7.33
N TYR A 100 1.23 -21.79 -6.49
CA TYR A 100 1.56 -23.20 -6.26
C TYR A 100 0.43 -23.97 -5.56
N GLN A 101 -0.32 -23.34 -4.66
CA GLN A 101 -1.53 -23.95 -4.09
C GLN A 101 -2.56 -24.25 -5.19
N LYS A 102 -2.81 -23.30 -6.10
CA LYS A 102 -3.72 -23.51 -7.23
C LYS A 102 -3.28 -24.65 -8.16
N ILE A 103 -1.97 -24.87 -8.32
CA ILE A 103 -1.45 -26.02 -9.08
C ILE A 103 -1.80 -27.33 -8.36
N ASP A 104 -1.60 -27.41 -7.04
CA ASP A 104 -1.93 -28.62 -6.27
C ASP A 104 -3.44 -28.89 -6.28
N ASP A 105 -4.27 -27.85 -6.15
CA ASP A 105 -5.73 -27.94 -6.26
C ASP A 105 -6.16 -28.47 -7.64
N ALA A 106 -5.59 -27.92 -8.72
CA ALA A 106 -5.83 -28.38 -10.08
C ALA A 106 -5.37 -29.83 -10.30
N LEU A 107 -4.24 -30.22 -9.71
CA LEU A 107 -3.71 -31.59 -9.76
C LEU A 107 -4.62 -32.57 -9.02
N ASN A 108 -5.16 -32.17 -7.87
CA ASN A 108 -6.10 -32.98 -7.10
C ASN A 108 -7.44 -33.11 -7.85
N ALA A 109 -7.93 -32.04 -8.46
CA ALA A 109 -9.10 -32.08 -9.34
C ALA A 109 -8.88 -33.03 -10.52
N TYR A 110 -7.72 -32.96 -11.17
CA TYR A 110 -7.35 -33.87 -12.27
C TYR A 110 -7.38 -35.35 -11.85
N LYS A 111 -6.83 -35.68 -10.67
CA LYS A 111 -6.87 -37.06 -10.13
C LYS A 111 -8.31 -37.56 -9.93
N ALA A 112 -9.26 -36.67 -9.63
CA ALA A 112 -10.66 -37.03 -9.41
C ALA A 112 -11.47 -37.09 -10.72
N ASN A 113 -11.38 -36.07 -11.58
CA ASN A 113 -12.21 -35.92 -12.78
C ASN A 113 -11.59 -36.52 -14.05
N LYS A 114 -10.29 -36.84 -14.04
CA LYS A 114 -9.50 -37.36 -15.16
C LYS A 114 -9.46 -36.46 -16.40
N ASP A 115 -9.76 -35.16 -16.25
CA ASP A 115 -9.70 -34.18 -17.32
C ASP A 115 -8.28 -33.63 -17.50
N LEU A 116 -7.49 -34.33 -18.32
CA LEU A 116 -6.11 -33.95 -18.62
C LEU A 116 -6.04 -32.64 -19.43
N LYS A 117 -7.04 -32.35 -20.26
CA LYS A 117 -7.04 -31.16 -21.10
C LYS A 117 -7.25 -29.91 -20.24
N GLY A 118 -8.29 -29.91 -19.40
CA GLY A 118 -8.57 -28.80 -18.48
C GLY A 118 -7.43 -28.58 -17.48
N TYR A 119 -6.82 -29.66 -16.98
CA TYR A 119 -5.63 -29.57 -16.12
C TYR A 119 -4.47 -28.84 -16.81
N ASN A 120 -4.11 -29.26 -18.02
CA ASN A 120 -2.99 -28.66 -18.76
C ASN A 120 -3.23 -27.18 -19.11
N GLU A 121 -4.46 -26.81 -19.43
CA GLU A 121 -4.84 -25.42 -19.70
C GLU A 121 -4.69 -24.56 -18.43
N GLN A 122 -5.21 -25.02 -17.28
CA GLN A 122 -5.07 -24.31 -16.01
C GLN A 122 -3.60 -24.24 -15.57
N ARG A 123 -2.84 -25.34 -15.67
CA ARG A 123 -1.42 -25.39 -15.34
C ARG A 123 -0.63 -24.38 -16.17
N LYS A 124 -0.84 -24.35 -17.49
CA LYS A 124 -0.15 -23.42 -18.40
C LYS A 124 -0.46 -21.96 -18.05
N LYS A 125 -1.69 -21.64 -17.68
CA LYS A 125 -2.08 -20.30 -17.22
C LYS A 125 -1.29 -19.90 -15.97
N ILE A 126 -1.25 -20.77 -14.96
CA ILE A 126 -0.55 -20.51 -13.70
C ILE A 126 0.97 -20.43 -13.91
N GLU A 127 1.54 -21.27 -14.78
CA GLU A 127 2.97 -21.22 -15.13
C GLU A 127 3.39 -19.89 -15.77
N ASN A 128 2.49 -19.22 -16.50
CA ASN A 128 2.78 -17.89 -17.04
C ASN A 128 2.81 -16.84 -15.93
N GLU A 129 1.89 -16.89 -14.97
CA GLU A 129 1.90 -16.00 -13.80
C GLU A 129 3.16 -16.20 -12.93
N LEU A 130 3.58 -17.45 -12.74
CA LEU A 130 4.83 -17.78 -12.03
C LEU A 130 6.06 -17.23 -12.75
N LYS A 131 6.09 -17.22 -14.10
CA LYS A 131 7.17 -16.57 -14.86
C LYS A 131 7.19 -15.06 -14.65
N THR A 132 6.03 -14.41 -14.56
CA THR A 132 5.95 -12.97 -14.26
C THR A 132 6.54 -12.69 -12.87
N VAL A 133 6.17 -13.48 -11.85
CA VAL A 133 6.75 -13.38 -10.51
C VAL A 133 8.28 -13.56 -10.54
N GLN A 134 8.78 -14.51 -11.35
CA GLN A 134 10.22 -14.74 -11.49
C GLN A 134 10.94 -13.54 -12.14
N GLN A 135 10.33 -12.90 -13.13
CA GLN A 135 10.84 -11.68 -13.78
C GLN A 135 10.84 -10.49 -12.82
N ASP A 136 9.76 -10.32 -12.04
CA ASP A 136 9.66 -9.26 -11.04
C ASP A 136 10.74 -9.41 -9.98
N LEU A 137 10.97 -10.63 -9.46
CA LEU A 137 12.05 -10.92 -8.53
C LEU A 137 13.44 -10.61 -9.12
N ALA A 138 13.66 -10.87 -10.41
CA ALA A 138 14.93 -10.53 -11.07
C ALA A 138 15.13 -9.01 -11.16
N GLY A 139 14.06 -8.26 -11.43
CA GLY A 139 14.07 -6.80 -11.40
C GLY A 139 14.39 -6.25 -10.00
N LEU A 140 13.76 -6.81 -8.95
CA LEU A 140 14.01 -6.42 -7.56
C LEU A 140 15.43 -6.75 -7.11
N GLN A 141 15.96 -7.91 -7.51
CA GLN A 141 17.34 -8.30 -7.26
C GLN A 141 18.33 -7.28 -7.86
N ALA A 142 18.13 -6.91 -9.12
CA ALA A 142 18.98 -5.93 -9.79
C ALA A 142 18.93 -4.56 -9.12
N LYS A 143 17.73 -4.16 -8.65
CA LYS A 143 17.50 -2.88 -7.96
C LYS A 143 18.20 -2.80 -6.61
N VAL A 144 18.13 -3.87 -5.80
CA VAL A 144 18.74 -3.86 -4.45
C VAL A 144 20.24 -4.09 -4.47
N LYS A 145 20.80 -4.64 -5.56
CA LYS A 145 22.22 -5.00 -5.66
C LYS A 145 23.18 -3.85 -5.37
N ALA A 146 22.82 -2.62 -5.74
CA ALA A 146 23.63 -1.44 -5.47
C ALA A 146 23.56 -0.97 -4.01
N ASP A 147 22.45 -1.22 -3.33
CA ASP A 147 22.20 -0.78 -1.95
C ASP A 147 22.58 -1.86 -0.91
N SER A 148 22.44 -3.15 -1.25
CA SER A 148 22.76 -4.29 -0.38
C SER A 148 23.04 -5.56 -1.19
N ALA A 149 24.31 -5.99 -1.19
CA ALA A 149 24.73 -7.25 -1.81
C ALA A 149 24.13 -8.48 -1.09
N ASP A 150 23.98 -8.42 0.23
CA ASP A 150 23.37 -9.50 1.03
C ASP A 150 21.90 -9.74 0.63
N SER A 151 21.12 -8.66 0.55
CA SER A 151 19.71 -8.75 0.14
C SER A 151 19.57 -9.25 -1.30
N ALA A 152 20.49 -8.86 -2.19
CA ALA A 152 20.50 -9.35 -3.57
C ALA A 152 20.81 -10.87 -3.66
N GLU A 153 21.72 -11.39 -2.82
CA GLU A 153 22.00 -12.84 -2.80
C GLU A 153 20.82 -13.63 -2.23
N LYS A 154 20.14 -13.11 -1.20
CA LYS A 154 18.91 -13.73 -0.67
C LYS A 154 17.80 -13.83 -1.72
N ILE A 155 17.60 -12.78 -2.52
CA ILE A 155 16.63 -12.83 -3.63
C ILE A 155 17.09 -13.85 -4.70
N ALA A 156 18.39 -13.93 -4.98
CA ALA A 156 18.95 -14.94 -5.90
C ALA A 156 18.67 -16.37 -5.41
N GLU A 157 18.84 -16.61 -4.10
CA GLU A 157 18.55 -17.90 -3.47
C GLU A 157 17.05 -18.23 -3.57
N LEU A 158 16.15 -17.27 -3.32
CA LEU A 158 14.71 -17.45 -3.51
C LEU A 158 14.36 -17.86 -4.95
N GLN A 159 15.02 -17.29 -5.96
CA GLN A 159 14.82 -17.68 -7.36
C GLN A 159 15.32 -19.10 -7.66
N ARG A 160 16.45 -19.52 -7.07
CA ARG A 160 16.94 -20.90 -7.18
C ARG A 160 15.97 -21.89 -6.54
N LEU A 161 15.45 -21.56 -5.36
CA LEU A 161 14.46 -22.39 -4.66
C LEU A 161 13.13 -22.47 -5.42
N ASP A 162 12.67 -21.39 -6.05
CA ASP A 162 11.49 -21.40 -6.92
C ASP A 162 11.69 -22.33 -8.13
N THR A 163 12.88 -22.31 -8.74
CA THR A 163 13.22 -23.22 -9.84
C THR A 163 13.12 -24.69 -9.40
N GLN A 164 13.68 -25.02 -8.24
CA GLN A 164 13.58 -26.37 -7.67
C GLN A 164 12.13 -26.76 -7.33
N GLN A 165 11.35 -25.81 -6.80
CA GLN A 165 9.92 -26.04 -6.52
C GLN A 165 9.16 -26.37 -7.81
N ARG A 166 9.42 -25.64 -8.89
CA ARG A 166 8.81 -25.90 -10.20
C ARG A 166 9.17 -27.27 -10.77
N GLU A 167 10.42 -27.69 -10.64
CA GLU A 167 10.86 -29.04 -11.05
C GLU A 167 10.09 -30.14 -10.29
N ILE A 168 9.94 -30.00 -8.98
CA ILE A 168 9.16 -30.96 -8.16
C ILE A 168 7.69 -30.97 -8.58
N GLN A 169 7.10 -29.82 -8.91
CA GLN A 169 5.73 -29.74 -9.41
C GLN A 169 5.55 -30.46 -10.76
N GLN A 170 6.55 -30.40 -11.64
CA GLN A 170 6.55 -31.20 -12.88
C GLN A 170 6.62 -32.70 -12.59
N VAL A 171 7.43 -33.11 -11.60
CA VAL A 171 7.47 -34.51 -11.15
C VAL A 171 6.10 -34.95 -10.63
N LEU A 172 5.47 -34.18 -9.75
CA LEU A 172 4.14 -34.48 -9.20
C LEU A 172 3.07 -34.59 -10.30
N SER A 173 3.12 -33.68 -11.28
CA SER A 173 2.25 -33.74 -12.47
C SER A 173 2.44 -35.05 -13.24
N GLY A 174 3.69 -35.41 -13.55
CA GLY A 174 4.01 -36.63 -14.29
C GLY A 174 3.61 -37.91 -13.53
N LEU A 175 3.73 -37.91 -12.21
CA LEU A 175 3.27 -39.02 -11.37
C LEU A 175 1.74 -39.17 -11.42
N ALA A 176 1.01 -38.06 -11.34
CA ALA A 176 -0.45 -38.08 -11.43
C ALA A 176 -0.93 -38.54 -12.81
N GLU A 177 -0.29 -38.10 -13.90
CA GLU A 177 -0.59 -38.57 -15.25
C GLU A 177 -0.38 -40.08 -15.40
N LYS A 178 0.71 -40.62 -14.86
CA LYS A 178 0.97 -42.07 -14.87
C LYS A 178 -0.04 -42.85 -14.04
N LEU A 179 -0.48 -42.32 -12.89
CA LEU A 179 -1.50 -42.93 -12.06
C LEU A 179 -2.85 -42.98 -12.79
N VAL A 180 -3.34 -41.84 -13.29
CA VAL A 180 -4.62 -41.74 -13.99
C VAL A 180 -4.63 -42.58 -15.27
N GLY A 181 -3.50 -42.63 -15.98
CA GLY A 181 -3.31 -43.47 -17.16
C GLY A 181 -3.08 -44.96 -16.87
N ASN A 182 -3.20 -45.41 -15.62
CA ASN A 182 -2.96 -46.79 -15.16
C ASN A 182 -1.55 -47.33 -15.51
N LYS A 183 -0.56 -46.45 -15.73
CA LYS A 183 0.84 -46.80 -16.02
C LYS A 183 1.70 -46.92 -14.76
N LEU A 184 1.16 -46.55 -13.60
CA LEU A 184 1.83 -46.63 -12.31
C LEU A 184 0.88 -47.22 -11.25
N PRO A 185 1.23 -48.34 -10.59
CA PRO A 185 0.42 -48.89 -9.52
C PRO A 185 0.25 -47.90 -8.36
N LYS A 186 -0.94 -47.88 -7.74
CA LYS A 186 -1.27 -46.97 -6.63
C LYS A 186 -0.26 -47.01 -5.47
N PRO A 187 0.24 -48.17 -5.00
CA PRO A 187 1.25 -48.20 -3.94
C PRO A 187 2.57 -47.50 -4.34
N ALA A 188 3.03 -47.71 -5.57
CA ALA A 188 4.24 -47.08 -6.08
C ALA A 188 4.07 -45.57 -6.28
N TYR A 189 2.88 -45.12 -6.68
CA TYR A 189 2.53 -43.70 -6.75
C TYR A 189 2.63 -43.02 -5.38
N LEU A 190 2.01 -43.58 -4.35
CA LEU A 190 1.98 -42.99 -3.01
C LEU A 190 3.39 -42.80 -2.44
N THR A 191 4.27 -43.79 -2.62
CA THR A 191 5.67 -43.69 -2.18
C THR A 191 6.44 -42.58 -2.92
N GLN A 192 6.28 -42.47 -4.24
CA GLN A 192 6.97 -41.46 -5.05
C GLN A 192 6.40 -40.05 -4.82
N GLU A 193 5.08 -39.92 -4.65
CA GLU A 193 4.42 -38.66 -4.31
C GLU A 193 4.89 -38.16 -2.95
N GLU A 194 4.94 -39.02 -1.93
CA GLU A 194 5.37 -38.63 -0.59
C GLU A 194 6.83 -38.15 -0.58
N ALA A 195 7.73 -38.87 -1.28
CA ALA A 195 9.12 -38.46 -1.43
C ALA A 195 9.26 -37.07 -2.09
N ALA A 196 8.44 -36.78 -3.10
CA ALA A 196 8.41 -35.47 -3.76
C ALA A 196 7.83 -34.37 -2.84
N ARG A 197 6.78 -34.68 -2.07
CA ARG A 197 6.15 -33.75 -1.11
C ARG A 197 7.03 -33.44 0.09
N ILE A 198 7.88 -34.37 0.54
CA ILE A 198 8.89 -34.10 1.58
C ILE A 198 9.89 -33.05 1.09
N ARG A 199 10.45 -33.23 -0.11
CA ARG A 199 11.36 -32.24 -0.72
C ARG A 199 10.69 -30.87 -0.90
N LEU A 200 9.40 -30.85 -1.27
CA LEU A 200 8.63 -29.62 -1.38
C LEU A 200 8.50 -28.90 -0.03
N ARG A 201 8.27 -29.64 1.07
CA ARG A 201 8.23 -29.08 2.43
C ARG A 201 9.57 -28.48 2.84
N GLU A 202 10.68 -29.16 2.53
CA GLU A 202 12.03 -28.66 2.81
C GLU A 202 12.31 -27.34 2.07
N ILE A 203 11.96 -27.26 0.78
CA ILE A 203 12.11 -26.03 -0.01
C ILE A 203 11.25 -24.91 0.58
N ASN A 204 9.98 -25.16 0.87
CA ASN A 204 9.09 -24.16 1.48
C ASN A 204 9.59 -23.68 2.84
N ALA A 205 10.19 -24.56 3.65
CA ALA A 205 10.80 -24.20 4.93
C ALA A 205 12.01 -23.27 4.73
N ARG A 206 12.88 -23.55 3.75
CA ARG A 206 14.02 -22.68 3.41
C ARG A 206 13.56 -21.31 2.91
N ILE A 207 12.58 -21.27 2.02
CA ILE A 207 11.99 -20.01 1.53
C ILE A 207 11.43 -19.21 2.72
N SER A 208 10.67 -19.85 3.61
CA SER A 208 10.11 -19.17 4.78
C SER A 208 11.20 -18.64 5.71
N ALA A 209 12.29 -19.39 5.89
CA ALA A 209 13.43 -18.96 6.68
C ALA A 209 14.13 -17.73 6.08
N ILE A 210 14.24 -17.63 4.75
CA ILE A 210 14.81 -16.45 4.09
C ILE A 210 13.89 -15.25 4.22
N ILE A 211 12.58 -15.44 3.98
CA ILE A 211 11.58 -14.37 4.01
C ILE A 211 11.43 -13.74 5.40
N ASN A 212 11.49 -14.55 6.46
CA ASN A 212 11.30 -14.11 7.85
C ASN A 212 12.56 -13.47 8.50
N GLN A 213 13.67 -13.32 7.77
CA GLN A 213 14.89 -12.68 8.30
C GLN A 213 14.82 -11.14 8.34
N TYR A 214 13.76 -10.54 7.79
CA TYR A 214 13.48 -9.12 7.72
C TYR A 214 12.00 -8.88 8.03
#